data_AF-V4KB10-F1
#
_entry.id   AF-V4KB10-F1
#
_cell.length_a   1.000
_cell.length_b   1.000
_cell.length_c   1.000
_cell.angle_alpha   90.00
_cell.angle_beta   90.00
_cell.angle_gamma   90.00
#
_symmetry.space_group_name_H-M   'P 1'
#
loop_
_entity.id
_entity.type
_entity.pdbx_description
1 polymer ?
#
loop_
_entity_poly.entity_id
_entity_poly.type
_entity_poly.pdbx_seq_one_letter_code
_entity_poly.pdbx_strand_id
1 'polypeptide(L)'
;MALAIASALTSTLALSTSRVERGRASFWSRAGGRRTERVVVVRAGKEVSSVCEPLPPDRPLWFPGSSPPEWLDGSLPGDFGFDPLGLGSDPDLLKWFAQAELVHSRWAMLAVTGILIPECLERLGFIENYSWYDAGSREYFADSTTLFLAQLVLMGWAEGRRWADLIKPGSVDIEPKYPHKVNPKPDVGYPGGLWFDPMMWGRGSPEPVMVLRTKEIKNGRLAMLAFVGFCFQARYSTSQDPIENLMAHLADPGHCNVFSAFTSH
;
A
#
# COMPACT_ATOMS: atom_id res chain seq x y z
N MET A 1 -18.83 -4.37 48.93
CA MET A 1 -17.79 -5.38 49.20
C MET A 1 -16.89 -5.43 47.98
N ALA A 2 -15.88 -4.56 47.84
CA ALA A 2 -14.61 -4.48 48.57
C ALA A 2 -13.66 -5.66 48.26
N LEU A 3 -12.40 -5.30 47.94
CA LEU A 3 -11.18 -6.10 47.66
C LEU A 3 -11.00 -6.49 46.18
N ALA A 4 -10.20 -5.80 45.35
CA ALA A 4 -8.82 -5.29 45.48
C ALA A 4 -7.78 -6.39 45.75
N ILE A 5 -7.10 -6.85 44.70
CA ILE A 5 -5.76 -7.43 44.77
C ILE A 5 -4.94 -6.82 43.64
N ALA A 6 -3.97 -6.00 44.04
CA ALA A 6 -2.92 -5.43 43.22
C ALA A 6 -1.58 -6.06 43.64
N SER A 7 -0.76 -6.51 42.69
CA SER A 7 0.71 -6.56 42.80
C SER A 7 1.27 -6.67 41.37
N ALA A 8 1.84 -5.61 40.79
CA ALA A 8 3.21 -5.13 41.00
C ALA A 8 4.28 -6.14 40.53
N LEU A 9 4.66 -6.04 39.25
CA LEU A 9 5.99 -6.41 38.76
C LEU A 9 6.45 -5.32 37.79
N THR A 10 7.02 -4.26 38.36
CA THR A 10 7.85 -3.27 37.70
C THR A 10 9.25 -3.84 37.56
N SER A 11 9.62 -4.29 36.37
CA SER A 11 11.02 -4.57 36.02
C SER A 11 11.63 -3.34 35.34
N THR A 12 12.39 -2.60 36.13
CA THR A 12 13.31 -1.53 35.76
C THR A 12 14.35 -2.04 34.75
N LEU A 13 14.27 -1.62 33.49
CA LEU A 13 15.38 -1.73 32.55
C LEU A 13 16.32 -0.55 32.78
N ALA A 14 17.45 -0.85 33.42
CA ALA A 14 18.55 0.07 33.62
C ALA A 14 19.09 0.54 32.27
N LEU A 15 19.10 1.86 32.09
CA LEU A 15 19.75 2.55 30.99
C LEU A 15 21.27 2.38 31.14
N SER A 16 21.82 1.35 30.50
CA SER A 16 23.27 1.12 30.42
C SER A 16 23.89 2.14 29.47
N THR A 17 24.45 3.20 30.03
CA THR A 17 25.28 4.17 29.33
C THR A 17 26.63 3.53 28.97
N SER A 18 26.80 3.10 27.72
CA SER A 18 28.10 2.65 27.23
C SER A 18 29.04 3.85 27.08
N ARG A 19 29.91 4.00 28.06
CA ARG A 19 31.08 4.88 28.11
C ARG A 19 32.03 4.54 26.95
N VAL A 20 32.11 5.40 25.94
CA VAL A 20 33.08 5.27 24.84
C VAL A 20 34.46 5.65 25.38
N GLU A 21 35.30 4.64 25.63
CA GLU A 21 36.72 4.84 25.93
C GLU A 21 37.46 5.30 24.67
N ARG A 22 38.16 6.43 24.81
CA ARG A 22 38.91 7.10 23.75
C ARG A 22 40.30 6.45 23.66
N GLY A 23 40.43 5.46 22.77
CA GLY A 23 41.72 4.84 22.45
C GLY A 23 42.67 5.84 21.80
N ARG A 24 43.75 6.18 22.51
CA ARG A 24 44.92 6.92 22.00
C ARG A 24 45.69 6.02 21.02
N ALA A 25 45.73 6.38 19.74
CA ALA A 25 46.72 5.86 18.80
C ALA A 25 47.51 7.05 18.23
N SER A 26 48.69 7.27 18.79
CA SER A 26 49.72 8.13 18.23
C SER A 26 50.73 7.25 17.49
N PHE A 27 50.77 7.31 16.17
CA PHE A 27 51.98 6.96 15.44
C PHE A 27 52.11 7.83 14.19
N TRP A 28 53.21 8.56 14.15
CA TRP A 28 53.61 9.44 13.07
C TRP A 28 53.98 8.63 11.83
N SER A 29 53.56 9.08 10.65
CA SER A 29 54.49 9.24 9.53
C SER A 29 53.95 10.22 8.50
N ARG A 30 54.88 11.02 8.00
CA ARG A 30 54.76 12.20 7.15
C ARG A 30 55.01 11.75 5.70
N ALA A 31 54.03 11.94 4.82
CA ALA A 31 54.26 11.98 3.38
C ALA A 31 53.18 12.83 2.71
N GLY A 32 53.63 13.89 2.01
CA GLY A 32 52.78 14.82 1.31
C GLY A 32 52.14 14.21 0.07
N GLY A 33 50.87 14.55 -0.14
CA GLY A 33 50.12 14.29 -1.36
C GLY A 33 48.82 15.07 -1.28
N ARG A 34 48.58 15.96 -2.25
CA ARG A 34 47.33 16.73 -2.38
C ARG A 34 46.15 15.77 -2.33
N ARG A 35 45.41 15.81 -1.23
CA ARG A 35 44.16 15.08 -1.06
C ARG A 35 43.07 15.89 -1.73
N THR A 36 42.67 15.49 -2.93
CA THR A 36 41.39 15.89 -3.51
C THR A 36 40.33 15.43 -2.52
N GLU A 37 39.65 16.35 -1.85
CA GLU A 37 38.49 16.04 -1.04
C GLU A 37 37.40 15.49 -1.96
N ARG A 38 37.32 14.16 -2.08
CA ARG A 38 36.05 13.55 -2.44
C ARG A 38 35.13 13.87 -1.27
N VAL A 39 34.24 14.82 -1.51
CA VAL A 39 33.02 14.98 -0.72
C VAL A 39 32.31 13.62 -0.81
N VAL A 40 32.52 12.78 0.20
CA VAL A 40 31.66 11.63 0.45
C VAL A 40 30.37 12.27 0.94
N VAL A 41 29.45 12.52 0.01
CA VAL A 41 28.06 12.77 0.34
C VAL A 41 27.60 11.53 1.07
N VAL A 42 27.59 11.60 2.40
CA VAL A 42 26.85 10.64 3.22
C VAL A 42 25.40 10.84 2.82
N ARG A 43 24.89 9.99 1.91
CA ARG A 43 23.46 9.88 1.67
C ARG A 43 22.84 9.46 2.99
N ALA A 44 22.26 10.42 3.69
CA ALA A 44 21.39 10.17 4.83
C ALA A 44 20.32 9.17 4.38
N GLY A 45 20.11 8.12 5.16
CA GLY A 45 19.19 7.03 4.82
C GLY A 45 17.80 7.57 4.48
N LYS A 46 17.45 7.54 3.20
CA LYS A 46 16.20 8.05 2.65
C LYS A 46 15.56 7.07 1.64
N GLU A 47 15.98 5.81 1.64
CA GLU A 47 15.40 4.80 0.74
C GLU A 47 14.22 4.11 1.43
N VAL A 48 13.00 4.39 0.96
CA VAL A 48 11.77 3.75 1.44
C VAL A 48 11.57 2.38 0.79
N SER A 49 12.11 2.17 -0.41
CA SER A 49 12.17 0.87 -1.08
C SER A 49 13.62 0.61 -1.48
N SER A 50 14.15 -0.55 -1.07
CA SER A 50 15.55 -0.94 -1.33
C SER A 50 15.77 -1.60 -2.71
N VAL A 51 14.69 -1.80 -3.47
CA VAL A 51 14.66 -2.56 -4.73
C VAL A 51 14.43 -1.66 -5.95
N CYS A 52 13.74 -0.53 -5.78
CA CYS A 52 13.49 0.45 -6.84
C CYS A 52 14.65 1.46 -6.94
N GLU A 53 15.15 1.72 -8.15
CA GLU A 53 16.07 2.83 -8.39
C GLU A 53 15.32 4.16 -8.37
N PRO A 54 15.86 5.25 -7.81
CA PRO A 54 15.16 6.52 -7.80
C PRO A 54 14.94 7.06 -9.22
N LEU A 55 13.72 7.51 -9.50
CA LEU A 55 13.39 8.23 -10.73
C LEU A 55 14.28 9.49 -10.88
N PRO A 56 14.57 9.92 -12.11
CA PRO A 56 15.36 11.13 -12.34
C PRO A 56 14.68 12.36 -11.71
N PRO A 57 15.46 13.40 -11.36
CA PRO A 57 14.92 14.63 -10.76
C PRO A 57 13.89 15.32 -11.67
N ASP A 58 14.02 15.18 -12.99
CA ASP A 58 13.09 15.69 -14.02
C ASP A 58 11.87 14.76 -14.21
N ARG A 59 11.31 14.23 -13.12
CA ARG A 59 10.10 13.41 -13.16
C ARG A 59 8.84 14.26 -13.35
N PRO A 60 7.77 13.73 -13.98
CA PRO A 60 6.49 14.43 -14.03
C PRO A 60 5.95 14.66 -12.63
N LEU A 61 5.53 15.90 -12.34
CA LEU A 61 4.89 16.28 -11.09
C LEU A 61 3.39 16.39 -11.25
N TRP A 62 2.64 16.19 -10.16
CA TRP A 62 1.19 16.33 -10.15
C TRP A 62 0.72 17.74 -10.53
N PHE A 63 1.49 18.76 -10.13
CA PHE A 63 1.25 20.16 -10.47
C PHE A 63 2.45 20.72 -11.26
N PRO A 64 2.32 20.89 -12.60
CA PRO A 64 3.39 21.39 -13.44
C PRO A 64 3.92 22.75 -12.98
N GLY A 65 5.24 22.87 -12.81
CA GLY A 65 5.90 24.11 -12.36
C GLY A 65 6.06 24.25 -10.84
N SER A 66 5.59 23.28 -10.05
CA SER A 66 5.92 23.20 -8.62
C SER A 66 7.26 22.49 -8.38
N SER A 67 7.85 22.69 -7.19
CA SER A 67 8.96 21.90 -6.70
C SER A 67 8.43 20.76 -5.81
N PRO A 68 8.92 19.51 -5.97
CA PRO A 68 8.51 18.41 -5.09
C PRO A 68 9.02 18.65 -3.66
N PRO A 69 8.32 18.13 -2.64
CA PRO A 69 8.79 18.20 -1.27
C PRO A 69 10.05 17.33 -1.06
N GLU A 70 10.91 17.70 -0.10
CA GLU A 70 12.24 17.10 0.06
C GLU A 70 12.23 15.60 0.39
N TRP A 71 11.16 15.10 1.03
CA TRP A 71 11.01 13.69 1.40
C TRP A 71 10.52 12.79 0.25
N LEU A 72 10.08 13.38 -0.87
CA LEU A 72 9.70 12.66 -2.09
C LEU A 72 10.83 12.78 -3.11
N ASP A 73 11.70 11.77 -3.12
CA ASP A 73 12.92 11.73 -3.93
C ASP A 73 12.76 10.96 -5.25
N GLY A 74 11.58 10.40 -5.53
CA GLY A 74 11.35 9.55 -6.70
C GLY A 74 11.74 8.08 -6.51
N SER A 75 12.19 7.66 -5.32
CA SER A 75 12.47 6.25 -5.01
C SER A 75 11.21 5.40 -4.85
N LEU A 76 10.08 6.05 -4.53
CA LEU A 76 8.78 5.41 -4.37
C LEU A 76 8.10 5.17 -5.73
N PRO A 77 7.54 3.97 -5.97
CA PRO A 77 6.75 3.72 -7.17
C PRO A 77 5.50 4.61 -7.17
N GLY A 78 5.28 5.34 -8.26
CA GLY A 78 4.15 6.28 -8.36
C GLY A 78 4.34 7.63 -7.64
N ASP A 79 5.58 8.03 -7.38
CA ASP A 79 5.93 9.37 -6.89
C ASP A 79 5.74 10.45 -7.97
N PHE A 80 4.72 11.30 -7.75
CA PHE A 80 4.44 12.51 -8.55
C PHE A 80 4.62 13.80 -7.73
N GLY A 81 5.30 13.73 -6.57
CA GLY A 81 5.50 14.89 -5.69
C GLY A 81 4.21 15.40 -5.02
N PHE A 82 3.17 14.57 -4.89
CA PHE A 82 1.90 14.95 -4.28
C PHE A 82 1.90 14.68 -2.77
N ASP A 83 2.20 15.71 -1.99
CA ASP A 83 1.95 15.74 -0.54
C ASP A 83 1.79 17.20 -0.06
N PRO A 84 0.69 17.88 -0.43
CA PRO A 84 0.49 19.29 -0.08
C PRO A 84 0.27 19.52 1.43
N LEU A 85 -0.13 18.48 2.17
CA LEU A 85 -0.40 18.54 3.61
C LEU A 85 0.80 18.09 4.46
N GLY A 86 1.87 17.60 3.84
CA GLY A 86 3.08 17.15 4.56
C GLY A 86 2.87 15.93 5.45
N LEU A 87 1.90 15.07 5.11
CA LEU A 87 1.60 13.87 5.90
C LEU A 87 2.77 12.89 5.92
N GLY A 88 3.55 12.83 4.84
CA GLY A 88 4.70 11.95 4.68
C GLY A 88 6.04 12.57 5.08
N SER A 89 6.03 13.68 5.83
CA SER A 89 7.26 14.37 6.24
C SER A 89 8.20 13.49 7.08
N ASP A 90 7.63 12.67 7.97
CA ASP A 90 8.38 11.68 8.74
C ASP A 90 8.61 10.39 7.93
N PRO A 91 9.85 9.85 7.87
CA PRO A 91 10.17 8.69 7.04
C PRO A 91 9.46 7.41 7.48
N ASP A 92 9.14 7.26 8.78
CA ASP A 92 8.43 6.09 9.29
C ASP A 92 6.92 6.17 9.00
N LEU A 93 6.35 7.37 9.03
CA LEU A 93 4.97 7.60 8.56
C LEU A 93 4.86 7.38 7.05
N LEU A 94 5.85 7.83 6.27
CA LEU A 94 5.88 7.62 4.83
C LEU A 94 5.90 6.13 4.47
N LYS A 95 6.70 5.32 5.18
CA LYS A 95 6.70 3.84 5.03
C LYS A 95 5.32 3.26 5.35
N TRP A 96 4.69 3.70 6.44
CA TRP A 96 3.36 3.24 6.82
C TRP A 96 2.32 3.60 5.75
N PHE A 97 2.32 4.84 5.26
CA PHE A 97 1.38 5.30 4.24
C PHE A 97 1.59 4.61 2.90
N ALA A 98 2.84 4.32 2.49
CA ALA A 98 3.11 3.54 1.29
C ALA A 98 2.50 2.12 1.39
N GLN A 99 2.61 1.48 2.57
CA GLN A 99 2.01 0.16 2.79
C GLN A 99 0.49 0.22 2.88
N ALA A 100 -0.05 1.26 3.53
CA ALA A 100 -1.48 1.49 3.59
C ALA A 100 -2.04 1.69 2.18
N GLU A 101 -1.43 2.56 1.37
CA GLU A 101 -1.83 2.82 -0.02
C GLU A 101 -1.84 1.55 -0.84
N LEU A 102 -0.81 0.70 -0.72
CA LEU A 102 -0.69 -0.55 -1.44
C LEU A 102 -1.82 -1.54 -1.08
N VAL A 103 -2.14 -1.70 0.21
CA VAL A 103 -3.23 -2.59 0.64
C VAL A 103 -4.60 -2.06 0.23
N HIS A 104 -4.86 -0.76 0.42
CA HIS A 104 -6.12 -0.14 -0.02
C HIS A 104 -6.30 -0.23 -1.55
N SER A 105 -5.21 -0.03 -2.30
CA SER A 105 -5.18 -0.20 -3.75
C SER A 105 -5.59 -1.60 -4.19
N ARG A 106 -5.01 -2.64 -3.57
CA ARG A 106 -5.31 -4.04 -3.91
C ARG A 106 -6.75 -4.41 -3.58
N TRP A 107 -7.26 -4.02 -2.41
CA TRP A 107 -8.64 -4.24 -2.04
C TRP A 107 -9.63 -3.50 -2.94
N ALA A 108 -9.32 -2.25 -3.29
CA ALA A 108 -10.16 -1.48 -4.19
C ALA A 108 -10.20 -2.10 -5.60
N MET A 109 -9.07 -2.59 -6.12
CA MET A 109 -9.06 -3.30 -7.42
C MET A 109 -9.92 -4.57 -7.39
N LEU A 110 -9.85 -5.36 -6.31
CA LEU A 110 -10.72 -6.53 -6.12
C LEU A 110 -12.19 -6.14 -5.99
N ALA A 111 -12.50 -5.09 -5.22
CA ALA A 111 -13.87 -4.62 -5.02
C ALA A 111 -14.50 -4.11 -6.32
N VAL A 112 -13.81 -3.24 -7.07
CA VAL A 112 -14.28 -2.71 -8.36
C VAL A 112 -14.50 -3.84 -9.36
N THR A 113 -13.58 -4.81 -9.41
CA THR A 113 -13.72 -5.98 -10.29
C THR A 113 -14.90 -6.86 -9.86
N GLY A 114 -15.08 -7.08 -8.56
CA GLY A 114 -16.19 -7.86 -7.99
C GLY A 114 -17.56 -7.19 -8.14
N ILE A 115 -17.61 -5.87 -8.30
CA ILE A 115 -18.84 -5.14 -8.60
C ILE A 115 -19.14 -5.23 -10.10
N LEU A 116 -18.18 -4.82 -10.95
CA LEU A 116 -18.41 -4.65 -12.38
C LEU A 116 -18.55 -5.96 -13.16
N ILE A 117 -17.75 -7.00 -12.82
CA ILE A 117 -17.78 -8.25 -13.60
C ILE A 117 -19.13 -8.96 -13.47
N PRO A 118 -19.67 -9.21 -12.26
CA PRO A 118 -20.93 -9.95 -12.15
C PRO A 118 -22.13 -9.16 -12.68
N GLU A 119 -22.14 -7.84 -12.55
CA GLU A 119 -23.17 -6.97 -13.16
C GLU A 119 -23.10 -7.01 -14.70
N CYS A 120 -21.88 -7.01 -15.27
CA CYS A 120 -21.70 -7.22 -16.70
C CYS A 120 -22.19 -8.61 -17.15
N LEU A 121 -21.90 -9.65 -16.38
CA LEU A 121 -22.34 -11.03 -16.66
C LEU A 121 -23.85 -11.21 -16.54
N GLU A 122 -24.48 -10.55 -15.57
CA GLU A 122 -25.94 -10.51 -15.44
C GLU A 122 -26.57 -9.90 -16.67
N ARG A 123 -26.05 -8.77 -17.13
CA ARG A 123 -26.57 -8.09 -18.33
C ARG A 123 -26.39 -8.91 -19.60
N LEU A 124 -25.37 -9.76 -19.65
CA LEU A 124 -25.15 -10.73 -20.73
C LEU A 124 -26.06 -11.97 -20.62
N GLY A 125 -26.84 -12.10 -19.54
CA GLY A 125 -27.77 -13.20 -19.30
C GLY A 125 -27.13 -14.48 -18.74
N PHE A 126 -25.90 -14.41 -18.21
CA PHE A 126 -25.23 -15.56 -17.59
C PHE A 126 -25.59 -15.74 -16.11
N ILE A 127 -26.00 -14.67 -15.45
CA ILE A 127 -26.34 -14.61 -14.02
C ILE A 127 -27.68 -13.88 -13.90
N GLU A 128 -28.50 -14.23 -12.92
CA GLU A 128 -29.79 -13.57 -12.69
C GLU A 128 -29.80 -12.86 -11.33
N ASN A 129 -30.41 -11.67 -11.30
CA ASN A 129 -30.66 -10.86 -10.11
C ASN A 129 -29.38 -10.62 -9.29
N TYR A 130 -28.35 -9.97 -9.85
CA TYR A 130 -27.15 -9.59 -9.11
C TYR A 130 -27.23 -8.11 -8.72
N SER A 131 -27.04 -7.82 -7.44
CA SER A 131 -26.78 -6.45 -6.99
C SER A 131 -25.73 -6.53 -5.91
N TRP A 132 -24.62 -5.82 -6.13
CA TRP A 132 -23.51 -5.79 -5.20
C TRP A 132 -23.89 -5.11 -3.88
N TYR A 133 -24.83 -4.14 -3.93
CA TYR A 133 -25.28 -3.38 -2.76
C TYR A 133 -26.17 -4.23 -1.85
N ASP A 134 -27.12 -4.97 -2.44
CA ASP A 134 -28.04 -5.82 -1.70
C ASP A 134 -27.47 -7.21 -1.35
N ALA A 135 -26.29 -7.56 -1.88
CA ALA A 135 -25.67 -8.87 -1.67
C ALA A 135 -25.56 -9.26 -0.18
N GLY A 136 -25.27 -8.31 0.72
CA GLY A 136 -25.12 -8.58 2.15
C GLY A 136 -26.42 -8.98 2.87
N SER A 137 -27.59 -8.69 2.27
CA SER A 137 -28.91 -9.02 2.84
C SER A 137 -29.44 -10.38 2.41
N ARG A 138 -28.77 -11.04 1.45
CA ARG A 138 -29.22 -12.30 0.88
C ARG A 138 -28.99 -13.45 1.84
N GLU A 139 -29.84 -14.47 1.72
CA GLU A 139 -29.66 -15.71 2.46
C GLU A 139 -28.57 -16.56 1.81
N TYR A 140 -27.60 -16.94 2.63
CA TYR A 140 -26.51 -17.83 2.27
C TYR A 140 -26.63 -19.15 3.01
N PHE A 141 -25.70 -20.08 2.76
CA PHE A 141 -25.67 -21.38 3.43
C PHE A 141 -25.47 -21.31 4.95
N ALA A 142 -24.98 -20.18 5.46
CA ALA A 142 -24.74 -19.93 6.88
C ALA A 142 -25.15 -18.51 7.26
N ASP A 143 -25.42 -18.30 8.55
CA ASP A 143 -25.74 -16.98 9.08
C ASP A 143 -24.59 -15.97 8.87
N SER A 144 -24.94 -14.71 8.58
CA SER A 144 -23.99 -13.64 8.30
C SER A 144 -22.96 -13.44 9.41
N THR A 145 -23.35 -13.65 10.67
CA THR A 145 -22.44 -13.57 11.82
C THR A 145 -21.38 -14.67 11.79
N THR A 146 -21.76 -15.88 11.35
CA THR A 146 -20.84 -17.02 11.24
C THR A 146 -19.84 -16.80 10.10
N LEU A 147 -20.31 -16.32 8.95
CA LEU A 147 -19.44 -15.96 7.83
C LEU A 147 -18.46 -14.84 8.20
N PHE A 148 -18.94 -13.82 8.92
CA PHE A 148 -18.11 -12.73 9.41
C PHE A 148 -17.03 -13.21 10.39
N LEU A 149 -17.37 -14.10 11.34
CA LEU A 149 -16.38 -14.66 12.27
C LEU A 149 -15.33 -15.51 11.55
N ALA A 150 -15.74 -16.35 10.60
CA ALA A 150 -14.82 -17.11 9.78
C ALA A 150 -13.87 -16.19 8.99
N GLN A 151 -14.40 -15.12 8.40
CA GLN A 151 -13.63 -14.09 7.72
C GLN A 151 -12.64 -13.41 8.68
N LEU A 152 -13.06 -13.02 9.89
CA LEU A 152 -12.17 -12.39 10.88
C LEU A 152 -11.02 -13.31 11.30
N VAL A 153 -11.25 -14.60 11.47
CA VAL A 153 -10.18 -15.55 11.84
C VAL A 153 -9.17 -15.70 10.70
N LEU A 154 -9.65 -15.92 9.47
CA LEU A 154 -8.78 -16.10 8.30
C LEU A 154 -8.00 -14.82 7.96
N MET A 155 -8.70 -13.68 7.91
CA MET A 155 -8.08 -12.38 7.65
C MET A 155 -7.19 -11.94 8.81
N GLY A 156 -7.56 -12.23 10.05
CA GLY A 156 -6.73 -11.95 11.23
C GLY A 156 -5.41 -12.70 11.19
N TRP A 157 -5.40 -13.96 10.74
CA TRP A 157 -4.15 -14.69 10.50
C TRP A 157 -3.30 -14.08 9.39
N ALA A 158 -3.90 -13.78 8.24
CA ALA A 158 -3.18 -13.22 7.08
C ALA A 158 -2.61 -11.82 7.37
N GLU A 159 -3.43 -10.93 7.92
CA GLU A 159 -3.03 -9.57 8.30
C GLU A 159 -2.09 -9.58 9.50
N GLY A 160 -2.25 -10.50 10.45
CA GLY A 160 -1.32 -10.65 11.58
C GLY A 160 0.10 -11.01 11.11
N ARG A 161 0.21 -11.90 10.13
CA ARG A 161 1.49 -12.24 9.47
C ARG A 161 2.06 -11.04 8.70
N ARG A 162 1.23 -10.33 7.95
CA ARG A 162 1.65 -9.11 7.23
C ARG A 162 2.14 -8.02 8.19
N TRP A 163 1.44 -7.83 9.31
CA TRP A 163 1.81 -6.88 10.36
C TRP A 163 3.15 -7.23 10.99
N ALA A 164 3.38 -8.52 11.30
CA ALA A 164 4.66 -8.97 11.85
C ALA A 164 5.83 -8.69 10.89
N ASP A 165 5.62 -8.85 9.58
CA ASP A 165 6.62 -8.50 8.56
C ASP A 165 6.86 -6.98 8.48
N LEU A 166 5.82 -6.16 8.65
CA LEU A 166 5.95 -4.70 8.67
C LEU A 166 6.77 -4.19 9.87
N ILE A 167 6.60 -4.76 11.07
CA ILE A 167 7.40 -4.41 12.25
C ILE A 167 8.83 -4.94 12.12
N LYS A 168 8.97 -6.19 11.67
CA LYS A 168 10.25 -6.86 11.55
C LYS A 168 10.36 -7.53 10.16
N PRO A 169 10.92 -6.81 9.17
CA PRO A 169 11.07 -7.31 7.82
C PRO A 169 11.81 -8.65 7.79
N GLY A 170 11.24 -9.64 7.09
CA GLY A 170 11.81 -10.98 6.95
C GLY A 170 11.61 -11.92 8.15
N SER A 171 10.81 -11.50 9.14
CA SER A 171 10.37 -12.41 10.22
C SER A 171 9.36 -13.46 9.74
N VAL A 172 8.69 -13.20 8.62
CA VAL A 172 7.60 -14.01 8.06
C VAL A 172 7.92 -14.44 6.62
N ASP A 173 9.17 -14.85 6.38
CA ASP A 173 9.59 -15.37 5.07
C ASP A 173 8.79 -16.63 4.72
N ILE A 174 8.18 -16.64 3.54
CA ILE A 174 7.46 -17.80 2.99
C ILE A 174 8.42 -18.76 2.27
N GLU A 175 9.61 -18.28 1.90
CA GLU A 175 10.55 -19.05 1.10
C GLU A 175 11.45 -19.97 1.95
N PRO A 176 11.60 -21.24 1.56
CA PRO A 176 12.57 -22.12 2.19
C PRO A 176 13.99 -21.56 2.01
N LYS A 177 14.71 -21.37 3.12
CA LYS A 177 16.08 -20.88 3.12
C LYS A 177 17.02 -22.00 2.69
N TYR A 178 17.56 -21.90 1.48
CA TYR A 178 18.55 -22.84 0.98
C TYR A 178 19.96 -22.31 1.27
N PRO A 179 20.87 -23.11 1.86
CA PRO A 179 22.21 -22.65 2.23
C PRO A 179 23.09 -22.23 1.03
N HIS A 180 22.72 -22.60 -0.20
CA HIS A 180 23.49 -22.33 -1.42
C HIS A 180 22.84 -21.30 -2.36
N LYS A 181 21.68 -20.73 -2.01
CA LYS A 181 21.04 -19.66 -2.79
C LYS A 181 20.81 -18.45 -1.90
N VAL A 182 21.29 -17.29 -2.35
CA VAL A 182 21.01 -16.02 -1.68
C VAL A 182 19.54 -15.68 -1.99
N ASN A 183 18.73 -15.55 -0.95
CA ASN A 183 17.36 -15.09 -1.12
C ASN A 183 17.37 -13.64 -1.65
N PRO A 184 16.41 -13.28 -2.52
CA PRO A 184 16.27 -11.90 -2.97
C PRO A 184 16.05 -10.97 -1.77
N LYS A 185 16.47 -9.70 -1.91
CA LYS A 185 16.28 -8.71 -0.85
C LYS A 185 14.79 -8.61 -0.51
N PRO A 186 14.41 -8.81 0.76
CA PRO A 186 13.02 -8.68 1.18
C PRO A 186 12.60 -7.22 1.08
N ASP A 187 11.47 -6.96 0.45
CA ASP A 187 10.86 -5.65 0.37
C ASP A 187 9.45 -5.72 0.91
N VAL A 188 9.16 -4.89 1.90
CA VAL A 188 7.90 -4.97 2.65
C VAL A 188 6.74 -4.63 1.71
N GLY A 189 5.66 -5.41 1.76
CA GLY A 189 4.50 -5.26 0.87
C GLY A 189 4.59 -6.07 -0.45
N TYR A 190 5.76 -6.63 -0.74
CA TYR A 190 6.01 -7.51 -1.89
C TYR A 190 6.57 -8.87 -1.42
N PRO A 191 5.74 -9.73 -0.81
CA PRO A 191 6.21 -10.98 -0.20
C PRO A 191 6.83 -11.96 -1.20
N GLY A 192 6.39 -11.92 -2.47
CA GLY A 192 6.88 -12.80 -3.52
C GLY A 192 6.77 -14.28 -3.17
N GLY A 193 7.73 -15.07 -3.64
CA GLY A 193 7.76 -16.52 -3.44
C GLY A 193 6.73 -17.26 -4.30
N LEU A 194 6.75 -18.59 -4.23
CA LEU A 194 5.93 -19.42 -5.11
C LEU A 194 4.42 -19.18 -4.99
N TRP A 195 3.96 -18.74 -3.81
CA TRP A 195 2.54 -18.53 -3.52
C TRP A 195 2.01 -17.19 -4.02
N PHE A 196 2.82 -16.13 -3.99
CA PHE A 196 2.38 -14.77 -4.35
C PHE A 196 2.98 -14.26 -5.66
N ASP A 197 4.05 -14.89 -6.16
CA ASP A 197 4.67 -14.59 -7.45
C ASP A 197 5.18 -15.88 -8.12
N PRO A 198 4.27 -16.75 -8.60
CA PRO A 198 4.65 -18.01 -9.23
C PRO A 198 5.45 -17.82 -10.53
N MET A 199 5.25 -16.69 -11.21
CA MET A 199 5.91 -16.36 -12.48
C MET A 199 7.20 -15.54 -12.30
N MET A 200 7.57 -15.20 -11.05
CA MET A 200 8.76 -14.45 -10.67
C MET A 200 8.89 -13.08 -11.35
N TRP A 201 7.77 -12.44 -11.70
CA TRP A 201 7.77 -11.13 -12.39
C TRP A 201 8.15 -9.97 -11.47
N GLY A 202 7.97 -10.14 -10.15
CA GLY A 202 8.40 -9.17 -9.14
C GLY A 202 9.88 -9.24 -8.79
N ARG A 203 10.64 -10.15 -9.43
CA ARG A 203 12.06 -10.44 -9.14
C ARG A 203 12.89 -10.29 -10.42
N GLY A 204 13.16 -9.04 -10.78
CA GLY A 204 13.95 -8.68 -11.95
C GLY A 204 14.89 -7.51 -11.68
N SER A 205 15.42 -6.90 -12.74
CA SER A 205 16.16 -5.65 -12.60
C SER A 205 15.28 -4.55 -11.95
N PRO A 206 15.88 -3.56 -11.28
CA PRO A 206 15.14 -2.50 -10.59
C PRO A 206 14.14 -1.75 -11.48
N GLU A 207 14.53 -1.46 -12.73
CA GLU A 207 13.71 -0.71 -13.70
C GLU A 207 12.36 -1.40 -14.04
N PRO A 208 12.30 -2.66 -14.50
CA PRO A 208 11.02 -3.32 -14.78
C PRO A 208 10.16 -3.51 -13.54
N VAL A 209 10.78 -3.77 -12.37
CA VAL A 209 10.06 -3.89 -11.09
C VAL A 209 9.38 -2.57 -10.73
N MET A 210 10.09 -1.45 -10.86
CA MET A 210 9.52 -0.12 -10.67
C MET A 210 8.34 0.17 -11.59
N VAL A 211 8.45 -0.18 -12.87
CA VAL A 211 7.38 0.03 -13.85
C VAL A 211 6.14 -0.77 -13.47
N LEU A 212 6.31 -2.04 -13.05
CA LEU A 212 5.19 -2.88 -12.62
C LEU A 212 4.53 -2.37 -11.34
N ARG A 213 5.31 -1.99 -10.33
CA ARG A 213 4.79 -1.41 -9.08
C ARG A 213 4.09 -0.06 -9.32
N THR A 214 4.63 0.76 -10.22
CA THR A 214 3.98 2.02 -10.62
C THR A 214 2.65 1.76 -11.31
N LYS A 215 2.56 0.72 -12.16
CA LYS A 215 1.28 0.30 -12.77
C LYS A 215 0.29 -0.17 -11.72
N GLU A 216 0.73 -0.97 -10.75
CA GLU A 216 -0.09 -1.44 -9.64
C GLU A 216 -0.69 -0.27 -8.84
N ILE A 217 0.14 0.68 -8.39
CA ILE A 217 -0.33 1.84 -7.62
C ILE A 217 -1.24 2.75 -8.44
N LYS A 218 -0.96 2.97 -9.73
CA LYS A 218 -1.84 3.79 -10.59
C LYS A 218 -3.22 3.15 -10.78
N ASN A 219 -3.27 1.84 -11.05
CA ASN A 219 -4.53 1.11 -11.14
C ASN A 219 -5.25 1.08 -9.79
N GLY A 220 -4.50 0.94 -8.70
CA GLY A 220 -4.98 1.04 -7.34
C GLY A 220 -5.67 2.37 -7.01
N ARG A 221 -5.00 3.49 -7.29
CA ARG A 221 -5.55 4.85 -7.13
C ARG A 221 -6.82 5.04 -7.95
N LEU A 222 -6.82 4.59 -9.21
CA LEU A 222 -8.00 4.63 -10.06
C LEU A 222 -9.14 3.80 -9.45
N ALA A 223 -8.85 2.60 -8.96
CA ALA A 223 -9.85 1.73 -8.35
C ALA A 223 -10.41 2.28 -7.04
N MET A 224 -9.58 2.92 -6.20
CA MET A 224 -10.06 3.58 -4.97
C MET A 224 -11.05 4.70 -5.29
N LEU A 225 -10.77 5.51 -6.31
CA LEU A 225 -11.69 6.55 -6.78
C LEU A 225 -12.96 5.96 -7.39
N ALA A 226 -12.84 4.90 -8.19
CA ALA A 226 -13.98 4.21 -8.78
C ALA A 226 -14.90 3.61 -7.71
N PHE A 227 -14.35 2.95 -6.69
CA PHE A 227 -15.13 2.38 -5.59
C PHE A 227 -15.90 3.45 -4.81
N VAL A 228 -15.25 4.57 -4.45
CA VAL A 228 -15.93 5.71 -3.83
C VAL A 228 -17.05 6.22 -4.75
N GLY A 229 -16.78 6.34 -6.05
CA GLY A 229 -17.79 6.69 -7.06
C GLY A 229 -18.99 5.77 -7.04
N PHE A 230 -18.79 4.45 -6.99
CA PHE A 230 -19.88 3.46 -6.93
C PHE A 230 -20.68 3.58 -5.64
N CYS A 231 -20.05 3.82 -4.49
CA CYS A 231 -20.77 4.06 -3.23
C CYS A 231 -21.67 5.31 -3.31
N PHE A 232 -21.17 6.40 -3.90
CA PHE A 232 -21.97 7.61 -4.09
C PHE A 232 -23.10 7.39 -5.11
N GLN A 233 -22.81 6.74 -6.23
CA GLN A 233 -23.81 6.42 -7.26
C GLN A 233 -24.92 5.54 -6.69
N ALA A 234 -24.60 4.46 -5.98
CA ALA A 234 -25.62 3.60 -5.37
C ALA A 234 -26.51 4.31 -4.34
N ARG A 235 -25.97 5.32 -3.63
CA ARG A 235 -26.74 6.03 -2.61
C ARG A 235 -27.65 7.13 -3.17
N TYR A 236 -27.19 7.84 -4.19
CA TYR A 236 -27.80 9.08 -4.66
C TYR A 236 -28.40 8.99 -6.07
N SER A 237 -27.99 8.02 -6.89
CA SER A 237 -28.58 7.81 -8.21
C SER A 237 -29.80 6.90 -8.13
N THR A 238 -30.71 7.04 -9.09
CA THR A 238 -31.97 6.29 -9.17
C THR A 238 -31.74 4.78 -9.32
N SER A 239 -30.71 4.40 -10.08
CA SER A 239 -30.24 3.01 -10.17
C SER A 239 -29.11 2.78 -9.18
N GLN A 240 -29.18 1.66 -8.46
CA GLN A 240 -28.14 1.23 -7.51
C GLN A 240 -26.89 0.69 -8.22
N ASP A 241 -27.04 0.35 -9.50
CA ASP A 241 -26.04 -0.36 -10.29
C ASP A 241 -25.21 0.62 -11.16
N PRO A 242 -23.86 0.58 -11.08
CA PRO A 242 -22.99 1.54 -11.75
C PRO A 242 -23.01 1.45 -13.28
N ILE A 243 -23.23 0.28 -13.88
CA ILE A 243 -23.32 0.11 -15.34
C ILE A 243 -24.63 0.71 -15.86
N GLU A 244 -25.74 0.55 -15.14
CA GLU A 244 -27.01 1.20 -15.51
C GLU A 244 -26.87 2.72 -15.51
N ASN A 245 -26.26 3.27 -14.46
CA ASN A 245 -25.99 4.71 -14.37
C ASN A 245 -25.10 5.19 -15.52
N LEU A 246 -24.08 4.41 -15.89
CA LEU A 246 -23.25 4.70 -17.06
C LEU A 246 -24.05 4.69 -18.36
N MET A 247 -24.92 3.70 -18.57
CA MET A 247 -25.75 3.60 -19.77
C MET A 247 -26.76 4.74 -19.87
N ALA A 248 -27.39 5.13 -18.75
CA ALA A 248 -28.28 6.27 -18.69
C ALA A 248 -27.54 7.57 -19.06
N HIS A 249 -26.33 7.77 -18.51
CA HIS A 249 -25.50 8.91 -18.86
C HIS A 249 -25.05 8.89 -20.33
N LEU A 250 -24.73 7.72 -20.89
CA LEU A 250 -24.37 7.58 -22.31
C LEU A 250 -25.55 7.86 -23.25
N ALA A 251 -26.78 7.52 -22.84
CA ALA A 251 -27.99 7.78 -23.63
C ALA A 251 -28.36 9.27 -23.65
N ASP A 252 -28.20 9.97 -22.52
CA ASP A 252 -28.42 11.41 -22.44
C ASP A 252 -27.45 12.08 -21.44
N PRO A 253 -26.25 12.48 -21.89
CA PRO A 253 -25.24 13.05 -20.99
C PRO A 253 -25.62 14.46 -20.49
N GLY A 254 -26.51 15.15 -21.20
CA GLY A 254 -26.96 16.50 -20.86
C GLY A 254 -27.89 16.52 -19.67
N HIS A 255 -28.78 15.53 -19.56
CA HIS A 255 -29.79 15.47 -18.51
C HIS A 255 -29.51 14.42 -17.43
N CYS A 256 -28.97 13.24 -17.79
CA CYS A 256 -28.69 12.17 -16.83
C CYS A 256 -27.30 12.38 -16.21
N ASN A 257 -27.19 13.24 -15.21
CA ASN A 257 -25.92 13.57 -14.56
C ASN A 257 -26.08 13.75 -13.04
N VAL A 258 -25.07 14.31 -12.39
CA VAL A 258 -25.10 14.56 -10.95
C VAL A 258 -26.28 15.46 -10.56
N PHE A 259 -26.65 16.42 -11.40
CA PHE A 259 -27.76 17.33 -11.11
C PHE A 259 -29.12 16.62 -11.16
N SER A 260 -29.34 15.67 -12.07
CA SER A 260 -30.62 14.93 -12.09
C SER A 260 -30.87 14.16 -10.79
N ALA A 261 -29.80 13.67 -10.14
CA ALA A 261 -29.89 13.00 -8.84
C ALA A 261 -30.27 13.93 -7.68
N PHE A 262 -29.97 15.23 -7.78
CA PHE A 262 -30.26 16.21 -6.72
C PHE A 262 -31.51 17.06 -6.99
N THR A 263 -32.04 17.05 -8.21
CA THR A 263 -33.22 17.83 -8.59
C THR A 263 -34.52 17.01 -8.62
N SER A 264 -34.44 15.69 -8.63
CA SER A 264 -35.62 14.82 -8.55
C SER A 264 -36.13 14.74 -7.10
N HIS A 265 -37.14 15.56 -6.79
CA HIS A 265 -37.96 15.46 -5.58
C HIS A 265 -39.21 14.62 -5.83
#